data_AF-A0A7S0YZM3-F1
#
_entry.id   AF-A0A7S0YZM3-F1
#
_cell.length_a   1.000
_cell.length_b   1.000
_cell.length_c   1.000
_cell.angle_alpha   90.00
_cell.angle_beta   90.00
_cell.angle_gamma   90.00
#
_symmetry.space_group_name_H-M   'P 1'
#
loop_
_entity.id
_entity.type
_entity.pdbx_description
1 polymer ?
#
loop_
_entity_poly.entity_id
_entity_poly.type
_entity_poly.pdbx_seq_one_letter_code
_entity_poly.pdbx_strand_id
1 'polypeptide(L)'
;HRRPDKILRVARRLFSTMSTSKKLLFGKWVVPVEPSNTVYLDHCVVVENDIIADILPASEARAKHSGVPEADRFEGGQHHVLLPGFVNCHTHSAMTLMRGIADDLPLMPWLTEHVW
;
A
#
# COMPACT_ATOMS: atom_id res chain seq x y z
N HIS A 1 -17.28 -34.50 31.18
CA HIS A 1 -17.44 -33.83 29.86
C HIS A 1 -16.67 -32.51 29.93
N ARG A 2 -15.54 -32.40 29.22
CA ARG A 2 -14.50 -31.37 29.42
C ARG A 2 -14.94 -30.04 28.80
N ARG A 3 -14.82 -28.92 29.54
CA ARG A 3 -15.13 -27.56 29.09
C ARG A 3 -14.06 -27.02 28.11
N PRO A 4 -14.42 -26.38 26.98
CA PRO A 4 -13.46 -25.87 25.98
C PRO A 4 -12.75 -24.55 26.35
N ASP A 5 -13.02 -23.98 27.53
CA ASP A 5 -12.76 -22.57 27.84
C ASP A 5 -11.27 -22.21 28.10
N LYS A 6 -10.39 -23.22 28.25
CA LYS A 6 -8.96 -22.99 28.60
C LYS A 6 -8.08 -22.71 27.38
N ILE A 7 -8.44 -23.17 26.19
CA ILE A 7 -7.60 -23.02 24.97
C ILE A 7 -7.65 -21.57 24.44
N LEU A 8 -8.83 -20.94 24.49
CA LEU A 8 -9.01 -19.54 24.05
C LEU A 8 -8.25 -18.53 24.92
N ARG A 9 -8.05 -18.83 26.20
CA ARG A 9 -7.39 -17.91 27.15
C ARG A 9 -5.86 -17.96 27.06
N VAL A 10 -5.28 -19.10 26.64
CA VAL A 10 -3.84 -19.25 26.41
C VAL A 10 -3.43 -18.63 25.07
N ALA A 11 -4.27 -18.75 24.03
CA ALA A 11 -4.02 -18.10 22.74
C ALA A 11 -3.94 -16.56 22.87
N ARG A 12 -4.82 -15.94 23.68
CA ARG A 12 -4.75 -14.48 23.95
C ARG A 12 -3.48 -14.04 24.69
N ARG A 13 -2.81 -14.93 25.43
CA ARG A 13 -1.58 -14.60 26.18
C ARG A 13 -0.30 -14.75 25.35
N LEU A 14 -0.35 -15.51 24.24
CA LEU A 14 0.80 -15.73 23.35
C LEU A 14 0.95 -14.65 22.26
N PHE A 15 -0.09 -13.84 22.00
CA PHE A 15 -0.01 -12.68 21.10
C PHE A 15 0.28 -11.35 21.82
N SER A 16 0.60 -11.38 23.11
CA SER A 16 0.73 -10.18 23.96
C SER A 16 2.05 -9.39 23.77
N THR A 17 2.90 -9.74 22.80
CA THR A 17 4.17 -9.03 22.56
C THR A 17 4.52 -8.86 21.07
N MET A 18 3.53 -8.84 20.17
CA MET A 18 3.78 -8.26 18.85
C MET A 18 3.54 -6.76 18.97
N SER A 19 4.63 -5.98 18.92
CA SER A 19 4.53 -4.53 18.81
C SER A 19 3.67 -4.21 17.58
N THR A 20 2.54 -3.53 17.79
CA THR A 20 1.68 -3.08 16.69
C THR A 20 2.45 -2.07 15.84
N SER A 21 2.75 -2.44 14.59
CA SER A 21 3.39 -1.50 13.65
C SER A 21 2.34 -0.49 13.18
N LYS A 22 2.62 0.79 13.35
CA LYS A 22 1.74 1.89 12.94
C LYS A 22 2.54 2.89 12.12
N LYS A 23 2.08 3.19 10.91
CA LYS A 23 2.67 4.17 10.00
C LYS A 23 1.66 5.26 9.67
N LEU A 24 2.15 6.48 9.50
CA LEU A 24 1.35 7.64 9.10
C LEU A 24 1.84 8.14 7.74
N LEU A 25 0.98 8.16 6.74
CA LEU A 25 1.32 8.63 5.39
C LEU A 25 0.60 9.94 5.13
N PHE A 26 1.30 11.06 5.27
CA PHE A 26 0.76 12.39 5.02
C PHE A 26 0.87 12.73 3.54
N GLY A 27 -0.24 13.15 2.93
CA GLY A 27 -0.31 13.55 1.52
C GLY A 27 -0.98 14.90 1.36
N LYS A 28 -0.42 15.76 0.50
CA LYS A 28 -1.10 17.00 0.09
C LYS A 28 -2.40 16.66 -0.62
N TRP A 29 -2.35 15.68 -1.53
CA TRP A 29 -3.51 15.12 -2.21
C TRP A 29 -3.58 13.61 -1.93
N VAL A 30 -4.73 13.12 -1.49
CA VAL A 30 -5.00 11.69 -1.32
C VAL A 30 -6.17 11.30 -2.20
N VAL A 31 -5.95 10.36 -3.12
CA VAL A 31 -6.98 9.85 -4.05
C VAL A 31 -7.35 8.43 -3.64
N PRO A 32 -8.53 8.20 -3.03
CA PRO A 32 -8.90 6.89 -2.50
C PRO A 32 -9.39 5.92 -3.59
N VAL A 33 -9.59 6.38 -4.84
CA VAL A 33 -10.24 5.68 -5.96
C VAL A 33 -11.74 5.45 -5.74
N GLU A 34 -12.13 4.97 -4.57
CA GLU A 34 -13.51 4.85 -4.13
C GLU A 34 -13.73 5.71 -2.86
N PRO A 35 -14.72 6.61 -2.81
CA PRO A 35 -15.69 6.92 -3.87
C PRO A 35 -15.07 7.60 -5.10
N SER A 36 -15.63 7.31 -6.27
CA SER A 36 -15.20 7.92 -7.54
C SER A 36 -15.19 9.46 -7.49
N ASN A 37 -14.32 10.09 -8.29
CA ASN A 37 -14.16 11.55 -8.38
C ASN A 37 -13.86 12.25 -7.03
N THR A 38 -13.25 11.55 -6.09
CA THR A 38 -12.92 12.10 -4.77
C THR A 38 -11.42 12.36 -4.63
N VAL A 39 -11.08 13.52 -4.06
CA VAL A 39 -9.73 13.88 -3.64
C VAL A 39 -9.80 14.51 -2.26
N TYR A 40 -9.02 13.99 -1.32
CA TYR A 40 -8.85 14.58 -0.01
C TYR A 40 -7.60 15.47 0.03
N LEU A 41 -7.79 16.75 0.37
CA LEU A 41 -6.69 17.71 0.52
C LEU A 41 -6.18 17.68 1.96
N ASP A 42 -4.87 17.66 2.13
CA ASP A 42 -4.20 17.71 3.44
C ASP A 42 -4.68 16.60 4.40
N HIS A 43 -4.58 15.34 3.94
CA HIS A 43 -5.01 14.15 4.70
C HIS A 43 -3.84 13.20 4.99
N CYS A 44 -4.07 12.33 5.96
CA CYS A 44 -3.18 11.25 6.36
C CYS A 44 -3.89 9.91 6.17
N VAL A 45 -3.18 8.94 5.60
CA VAL A 45 -3.59 7.54 5.62
C VAL A 45 -2.88 6.86 6.78
N VAL A 46 -3.64 6.29 7.71
CA VAL A 46 -3.13 5.55 8.87
C VAL A 46 -3.05 4.08 8.50
N VAL A 47 -1.87 3.49 8.65
CA VAL A 47 -1.65 2.06 8.39
C VAL A 47 -1.28 1.37 9.70
N GLU A 48 -2.05 0.36 10.08
CA GLU A 48 -1.81 -0.48 11.26
C GLU A 48 -1.64 -1.93 10.82
N ASN A 49 -0.50 -2.54 11.14
CA ASN A 49 -0.17 -3.92 10.78
C ASN A 49 -0.45 -4.21 9.29
N ASP A 50 0.01 -3.31 8.42
CA ASP A 50 -0.13 -3.35 6.95
C ASP A 50 -1.57 -3.23 6.41
N ILE A 51 -2.53 -2.86 7.26
CA ILE A 51 -3.92 -2.57 6.86
C ILE A 51 -4.19 -1.08 7.02
N ILE A 52 -4.93 -0.48 6.06
CA ILE A 52 -5.43 0.89 6.19
C ILE A 52 -6.47 0.91 7.30
N ALA A 53 -6.16 1.62 8.39
CA ALA A 53 -7.03 1.74 9.56
C ALA A 53 -7.95 2.96 9.48
N ASP A 54 -7.47 4.06 8.90
CA ASP A 54 -8.24 5.31 8.77
C ASP A 54 -7.67 6.23 7.67
N ILE A 55 -8.50 7.15 7.19
CA ILE A 55 -8.10 8.29 6.35
C ILE A 55 -8.76 9.54 6.93
N LEU A 56 -7.94 10.46 7.44
CA LEU A 56 -8.40 11.62 8.19
C LEU A 56 -7.55 12.88 7.91
N PRO A 57 -8.04 14.09 8.24
CA PRO A 57 -7.25 15.31 8.07
C PRO A 57 -5.89 15.23 8.76
N ALA A 58 -4.85 15.76 8.11
CA ALA A 58 -3.47 15.66 8.58
C ALA A 58 -3.27 16.27 9.97
N SER A 59 -3.92 17.38 10.27
CA SER A 59 -3.88 18.01 11.60
C SER A 59 -4.45 17.09 12.68
N GLU A 60 -5.55 16.40 12.40
CA GLU A 60 -6.20 15.48 13.32
C GLU A 60 -5.34 14.21 13.53
N ALA A 61 -4.75 13.67 12.46
CA ALA A 61 -3.84 12.54 12.55
C ALA A 61 -2.61 12.86 13.43
N ARG A 62 -2.02 14.06 13.29
CA ARG A 62 -0.89 14.51 14.13
C ARG A 62 -1.27 14.57 15.62
N ALA A 63 -2.48 15.01 15.93
CA ALA A 63 -2.98 15.08 17.29
C ALA A 63 -3.27 13.67 17.86
N LYS A 64 -4.04 12.85 17.14
CA LYS A 64 -4.45 11.50 17.57
C LYS A 64 -3.29 10.50 17.65
N HIS A 65 -2.27 10.66 16.82
CA HIS A 65 -1.15 9.73 16.69
C HIS A 65 0.21 10.36 17.04
N SER A 66 0.21 11.31 17.97
CA SER A 66 1.41 12.02 18.44
C SER A 66 2.51 11.11 18.99
N GLY A 67 2.15 9.90 19.46
CA GLY A 67 3.09 8.88 19.96
C GLY A 67 3.78 8.01 18.90
N VAL A 68 3.42 8.12 17.62
CA VAL A 68 4.09 7.37 16.54
C VAL A 68 5.48 7.95 16.29
N PRO A 69 6.57 7.17 16.29
CA PRO A 69 7.91 7.68 16.03
C PRO A 69 8.02 8.40 14.68
N GLU A 70 8.89 9.40 14.57
CA GLU A 70 9.09 10.13 13.31
C GLU A 70 9.53 9.23 12.16
N ALA A 71 10.33 8.18 12.45
CA ALA A 71 10.75 7.19 11.46
C ALA A 71 9.60 6.42 10.80
N ASP A 72 8.44 6.36 11.45
CA ASP A 72 7.22 5.71 10.94
C ASP A 72 6.22 6.73 10.34
N ARG A 73 6.64 7.99 10.21
CA ARG A 73 5.86 9.06 9.56
C ARG A 73 6.47 9.38 8.21
N PHE A 74 5.65 9.27 7.18
CA PHE A 74 6.02 9.68 5.84
C PHE A 74 5.35 11.02 5.53
N GLU A 75 6.17 12.06 5.35
CA GLU A 75 5.72 13.39 4.95
C GLU A 75 5.84 13.53 3.42
N GLY A 76 4.72 13.40 2.71
CA GLY A 76 4.68 13.69 1.29
C GLY A 76 5.02 15.16 1.02
N GLY A 77 5.74 15.44 -0.08
CA GLY A 77 6.00 16.82 -0.49
C GLY A 77 4.75 17.54 -0.99
N GLN A 78 4.80 18.88 -1.04
CA GLN A 78 3.65 19.74 -1.39
C GLN A 78 3.07 19.53 -2.79
N HIS A 79 3.78 18.81 -3.66
CA HIS A 79 3.39 18.52 -5.03
C HIS A 79 3.22 17.01 -5.31
N HIS A 80 3.05 16.21 -4.25
CA HIS A 80 2.85 14.77 -4.37
C HIS A 80 1.39 14.37 -4.12
N VAL A 81 1.00 13.29 -4.78
CA VAL A 81 -0.27 12.61 -4.59
C VAL A 81 -0.04 11.22 -4.00
N LEU A 82 -0.85 10.87 -3.01
CA LEU A 82 -0.95 9.52 -2.46
C LEU A 82 -2.16 8.83 -3.09
N LEU A 83 -1.95 7.66 -3.67
CA LEU A 83 -2.98 6.83 -4.29
C LEU A 83 -2.66 5.35 -4.07
N PRO A 84 -3.63 4.45 -4.25
CA PRO A 84 -3.35 3.01 -4.33
C PRO A 84 -2.27 2.71 -5.37
N GLY A 85 -1.41 1.75 -5.07
CA GLY A 85 -0.41 1.27 -6.02
C GLY A 85 -1.07 0.69 -7.27
N PHE A 86 -0.46 0.91 -8.43
CA PHE A 86 -0.98 0.35 -9.67
C PHE A 86 -0.88 -1.17 -9.70
N VAL A 87 -1.96 -1.82 -10.14
CA VAL A 87 -2.00 -3.27 -10.37
C VAL A 87 -1.81 -3.52 -11.85
N ASN A 88 -0.69 -4.18 -12.21
CA ASN A 88 -0.44 -4.59 -13.58
C ASN A 88 -1.01 -5.99 -13.83
N CYS A 89 -2.12 -6.06 -14.58
CA CYS A 89 -2.84 -7.32 -14.83
C CYS A 89 -2.20 -8.22 -15.89
N HIS A 90 -1.20 -7.75 -16.63
CA HIS A 90 -0.56 -8.54 -17.68
C HIS A 90 0.88 -8.10 -17.93
N THR A 91 1.83 -9.01 -17.79
CA THR A 91 3.26 -8.71 -17.97
C THR A 91 4.05 -9.95 -18.34
N HIS A 92 4.95 -9.79 -19.31
CA HIS A 92 6.01 -10.74 -19.61
C HIS A 92 7.32 -10.21 -19.00
N SER A 93 7.50 -10.39 -17.69
CA SER A 93 8.58 -9.73 -16.94
C SER A 93 9.98 -10.08 -17.46
N ALA A 94 10.20 -11.35 -17.81
CA ALA A 94 11.46 -11.84 -18.37
C ALA A 94 11.84 -11.16 -19.70
N MET A 95 10.85 -10.76 -20.51
CA MET A 95 11.08 -10.08 -21.79
C MET A 95 11.58 -8.63 -21.61
N THR A 96 11.71 -8.13 -20.37
CA THR A 96 12.37 -6.84 -20.10
C THR A 96 13.81 -6.82 -20.62
N LEU A 97 14.50 -7.97 -20.62
CA LEU A 97 15.85 -8.11 -21.19
C LEU A 97 15.87 -7.90 -22.71
N MET A 98 14.72 -8.05 -23.37
CA MET A 98 14.56 -7.89 -24.81
C MET A 98 14.05 -6.51 -25.22
N ARG A 99 14.03 -5.55 -24.28
CA ARG A 99 13.55 -4.19 -24.52
C ARG A 99 14.34 -3.55 -25.66
N GLY A 100 13.65 -3.23 -26.76
CA GLY A 100 14.21 -2.55 -27.93
C GLY A 100 14.97 -3.44 -28.91
N ILE A 101 14.90 -4.77 -28.81
CA ILE A 101 15.62 -5.68 -29.71
C ILE A 101 15.02 -5.75 -31.13
N ALA A 102 13.69 -5.60 -31.24
CA ALA A 102 12.97 -5.81 -32.50
C ALA A 102 11.78 -4.85 -32.59
N ASP A 103 12.08 -3.55 -32.57
CA ASP A 103 11.08 -2.50 -32.74
C ASP A 103 10.70 -2.35 -34.23
N ASP A 104 9.53 -1.76 -34.51
CA ASP A 104 9.05 -1.41 -35.86
C ASP A 104 8.82 -2.59 -36.85
N LEU A 105 8.58 -3.80 -36.36
CA LEU A 105 8.20 -4.95 -37.17
C LEU A 105 6.70 -5.27 -37.10
N PRO A 106 6.08 -5.79 -38.18
CA PRO A 106 4.75 -6.38 -38.11
C PRO A 106 4.73 -7.56 -37.11
N LEU A 107 3.55 -7.81 -36.51
CA LEU A 107 3.38 -8.79 -35.42
C LEU A 107 4.00 -10.18 -35.72
N MET A 108 3.75 -10.73 -36.91
CA MET A 108 4.20 -12.07 -37.25
C MET A 108 5.73 -12.18 -37.38
N PRO A 109 6.42 -11.32 -38.18
CA PRO A 109 7.88 -11.24 -38.17
C PRO A 109 8.48 -11.05 -36.77
N TRP A 110 7.89 -10.15 -35.97
CA TRP A 110 8.33 -9.94 -34.59
C TRP A 110 8.27 -11.23 -33.75
N LEU A 111 7.15 -11.96 -33.83
CA LEU A 111 6.96 -13.23 -33.14
C LEU A 111 7.94 -14.30 -33.62
N THR A 112 7.97 -14.60 -34.92
CA THR A 112 8.64 -15.79 -35.44
C THR A 112 10.14 -15.63 -35.68
N GLU A 113 10.63 -14.40 -35.85
CA GLU A 113 12.04 -14.16 -36.19
C GLU A 113 12.85 -13.61 -35.01
N HIS A 114 12.19 -13.10 -33.96
CA HIS A 114 12.87 -12.42 -32.86
C HIS A 114 12.46 -12.87 -31.45
N VAL A 115 11.24 -13.38 -31.25
CA VAL A 115 10.70 -13.68 -29.91
C VAL A 115 10.53 -15.17 -29.62
N TRP A 116 10.05 -15.95 -30.59
CA TRP A 116 9.78 -17.39 -30.44
C TRP A 116 11.05 -18.23 -30.55
#